data_AF-A0AAN8VSM8-F1
#
_entry.id   AF-A0AAN8VSM8-F1
#
_cell.length_a   1.000
_cell.length_b   1.000
_cell.length_c   1.000
_cell.angle_alpha   90.00
_cell.angle_beta   90.00
_cell.angle_gamma   90.00
#
_symmetry.space_group_name_H-M   'P 1'
#
loop_
_entity.id
_entity.type
_entity.pdbx_description
1 polymer ?
#
loop_
_entity_poly.entity_id
_entity_poly.type
_entity_poly.pdbx_seq_one_letter_code
_entity_poly.pdbx_strand_id
1 'polypeptide(L)'
;MSLSSSHVRITLLAILSATTFYCFWKSRRLRRQKFSLPTNPKSNSSSCSCSSSKGKLLFVSQTGTSKTLARRLFDLLKSNNFKFDFVNAKDYEPEDLHKESLVLIVASTWEDGKPPPNAGFFANWLSESADDFRVGSLLLSKCKFAVFGVGSKSYGDTYNAVAKDFSTRLRALGAHEVLSVGEGDVDGGDLDDVFDGWSMKLIKVLRGELGKCNGVNGFGDENGRMIDGYDEEDYDDDDDDEEEENGTNSDIVDLEDIGGKGPSRKSVNGVVANNGEREKNGEKEMVTPIIRANLEKQFPERIKMLNPVTQDSLKALQEKQQRTVYRLTLVKGWNTEDVDAYYNLFNVGKPDFIEIKGVTYCGS
;
A
#
# COMPACT_ATOMS: atom_id res chain seq x y z
N MET A 1 -11.18 30.12 50.37
CA MET A 1 -12.61 29.87 50.10
C MET A 1 -12.78 28.39 49.79
N SER A 2 -13.65 27.68 50.50
CA SER A 2 -13.95 26.26 50.23
C SER A 2 -15.09 26.14 49.22
N LEU A 3 -14.76 25.80 47.97
CA LEU A 3 -15.77 25.53 46.95
C LEU A 3 -16.55 24.24 47.30
N SER A 4 -17.87 24.35 47.39
CA SER A 4 -18.74 23.27 47.85
C SER A 4 -18.62 22.02 46.98
N SER A 5 -18.37 20.88 47.61
CA SER A 5 -18.06 19.60 46.96
C SER A 5 -19.33 18.87 46.46
N SER A 6 -20.19 19.58 45.73
CA SER A 6 -21.40 19.02 45.09
C SER A 6 -21.19 18.85 43.58
N HIS A 7 -20.98 19.94 42.84
CA HIS A 7 -20.84 19.93 41.39
C HIS A 7 -19.67 19.05 40.90
N VAL A 8 -18.54 19.06 41.61
CA VAL A 8 -17.38 18.20 41.30
C VAL A 8 -17.71 16.70 41.46
N ARG A 9 -18.60 16.33 42.39
CA ARG A 9 -19.03 14.93 42.57
C ARG A 9 -20.03 14.51 41.49
N ILE A 10 -20.94 15.41 41.11
CA ILE A 10 -21.92 15.19 40.03
C ILE A 10 -21.20 15.02 38.69
N THR A 11 -20.19 15.85 38.37
CA THR A 11 -19.42 15.71 37.13
C THR A 11 -18.57 14.43 37.12
N LEU A 12 -17.93 14.05 38.23
CA LEU A 12 -17.23 12.76 38.34
C LEU A 12 -18.18 11.57 38.12
N LEU A 13 -19.38 11.60 38.72
CA LEU A 13 -20.40 10.56 38.52
C LEU A 13 -20.89 10.49 37.06
N ALA A 14 -21.04 11.64 36.40
CA ALA A 14 -21.41 11.70 34.97
C ALA A 14 -20.30 11.16 34.05
N ILE A 15 -19.03 11.43 34.34
CA ILE A 15 -17.89 10.89 33.59
C ILE A 15 -17.77 9.37 33.81
N LEU A 16 -17.96 8.90 35.05
CA LEU A 16 -17.93 7.47 35.37
C LEU A 16 -19.12 6.70 34.76
N SER A 17 -20.32 7.29 34.72
CA SER A 17 -21.47 6.66 34.05
C SER A 17 -21.33 6.66 32.52
N ALA A 18 -20.83 7.74 31.92
CA ALA A 18 -20.56 7.80 30.48
C ALA A 18 -19.47 6.81 30.04
N THR A 19 -18.36 6.71 30.78
CA THR A 19 -17.27 5.76 30.46
C THR A 19 -17.69 4.31 30.68
N THR A 20 -18.41 3.99 31.76
CA THR A 20 -18.96 2.63 31.95
C THR A 20 -20.00 2.28 30.89
N PHE A 21 -20.87 3.20 30.49
CA PHE A 21 -21.83 2.99 29.40
C PHE A 21 -21.13 2.78 28.05
N TYR A 22 -20.10 3.57 27.74
CA TYR A 22 -19.27 3.41 26.53
C TYR A 22 -18.55 2.05 26.52
N CYS A 23 -17.92 1.65 27.62
CA CYS A 23 -17.30 0.34 27.75
C CYS A 23 -18.31 -0.81 27.63
N PHE A 24 -19.51 -0.66 28.18
CA PHE A 24 -20.59 -1.65 28.07
C PHE A 24 -21.16 -1.72 26.64
N TRP A 25 -21.26 -0.59 25.94
CA TRP A 25 -21.66 -0.52 24.53
C TRP A 25 -20.59 -1.15 23.62
N LYS A 26 -19.30 -0.81 23.80
CA LYS A 26 -18.18 -1.44 23.07
C LYS A 26 -18.11 -2.94 23.33
N SER A 27 -18.29 -3.38 24.58
CA SER A 27 -18.37 -4.80 24.95
C SER A 27 -19.59 -5.50 24.33
N ARG A 28 -20.77 -4.84 24.26
CA ARG A 28 -21.96 -5.38 23.57
C ARG A 28 -21.77 -5.45 22.05
N ARG A 29 -21.11 -4.48 21.41
CA ARG A 29 -20.74 -4.51 19.97
C ARG A 29 -19.83 -5.71 19.68
N LEU A 30 -18.78 -5.88 20.48
CA LEU A 30 -17.85 -7.03 20.38
C LEU A 30 -18.53 -8.38 20.67
N ARG A 31 -19.52 -8.44 21.57
CA ARG A 31 -20.30 -9.68 21.80
C ARG A 31 -21.24 -10.01 20.64
N ARG A 32 -21.83 -9.01 19.96
CA ARG A 32 -22.66 -9.26 18.75
C ARG A 32 -21.85 -9.86 17.60
N GLN A 33 -20.58 -9.48 17.44
CA GLN A 33 -19.66 -10.11 16.47
C GLN A 33 -19.27 -11.56 16.81
N LYS A 34 -19.54 -12.05 18.03
CA LYS A 34 -19.21 -13.44 18.44
C LYS A 34 -20.36 -14.44 18.31
N PHE A 35 -21.47 -14.08 17.66
CA PHE A 35 -22.66 -14.93 17.53
C PHE A 35 -22.99 -15.35 16.08
N SER A 36 -21.97 -15.82 15.36
CA SER A 36 -22.10 -16.41 14.01
C SER A 36 -21.02 -17.47 13.73
N LEU A 37 -20.85 -18.42 14.66
CA LEU A 37 -20.05 -19.62 14.43
C LEU A 37 -20.86 -20.66 13.63
N PRO A 38 -20.48 -21.04 12.40
CA PRO A 38 -21.11 -22.13 11.69
C PRO A 38 -20.71 -23.49 12.31
N THR A 39 -21.70 -24.35 12.58
CA THR A 39 -21.49 -25.70 13.08
C THR A 39 -21.01 -26.63 11.96
N ASN A 40 -19.72 -26.98 11.97
CA ASN A 40 -19.12 -27.86 10.97
C ASN A 40 -19.08 -29.34 11.44
N PRO A 41 -19.78 -30.28 10.77
CA PRO A 41 -19.66 -31.70 11.06
C PRO A 41 -18.31 -32.25 10.54
N LYS A 42 -17.61 -33.02 11.38
CA LYS A 42 -16.32 -33.62 11.00
C LYS A 42 -16.51 -34.71 9.94
N SER A 43 -15.76 -34.61 8.85
CA SER A 43 -15.36 -35.77 8.03
C SER A 43 -13.85 -35.69 7.80
N ASN A 44 -13.17 -36.82 7.95
CA ASN A 44 -11.71 -36.88 7.87
C ASN A 44 -11.28 -37.28 6.46
N SER A 45 -10.54 -36.41 5.77
CA SER A 45 -9.66 -36.81 4.68
C SER A 45 -8.39 -35.96 4.72
N SER A 46 -7.24 -36.62 4.63
CA SER A 46 -5.92 -35.98 4.73
C SER A 46 -5.46 -35.51 3.34
N SER A 47 -5.65 -34.23 3.05
CA SER A 47 -5.07 -33.55 1.89
C SER A 47 -4.36 -32.27 2.33
N CYS A 48 -3.34 -31.83 1.58
CA CYS A 48 -2.42 -30.78 2.02
C CYS A 48 -3.13 -29.44 2.26
N SER A 49 -2.78 -28.79 3.38
CA SER A 49 -3.34 -27.50 3.77
C SER A 49 -2.72 -26.32 3.01
N CYS A 50 -3.00 -26.20 1.71
CA CYS A 50 -2.95 -24.90 1.05
C CYS A 50 -4.09 -24.04 1.64
N SER A 51 -3.76 -23.10 2.52
CA SER A 51 -4.72 -22.16 3.07
C SER A 51 -5.21 -21.22 1.96
N SER A 52 -6.31 -21.60 1.32
CA SER A 52 -7.05 -20.79 0.33
C SER A 52 -7.51 -19.51 1.02
N SER A 53 -6.64 -18.49 1.06
CA SER A 53 -6.97 -17.20 1.64
C SER A 53 -8.12 -16.60 0.84
N LYS A 54 -9.12 -16.08 1.56
CA LYS A 54 -10.16 -15.30 0.93
C LYS A 54 -9.60 -13.92 0.63
N GLY A 55 -9.94 -13.37 -0.53
CA GLY A 55 -9.81 -11.94 -0.76
C GLY A 55 -10.97 -11.18 -0.12
N LYS A 56 -10.81 -9.86 0.00
CA LYS A 56 -11.90 -8.94 0.40
C LYS A 56 -12.24 -8.04 -0.79
N LEU A 57 -13.52 -7.89 -1.08
CA LEU A 57 -14.02 -6.94 -2.07
C LEU A 57 -14.83 -5.87 -1.33
N LEU A 58 -14.22 -4.70 -1.18
CA LEU A 58 -14.78 -3.53 -0.53
C LEU A 58 -15.51 -2.68 -1.56
N PHE A 59 -16.72 -2.21 -1.23
CA PHE A 59 -17.38 -1.15 -2.00
C PHE A 59 -17.52 0.13 -1.18
N VAL A 60 -17.27 1.26 -1.83
CA VAL A 60 -17.49 2.63 -1.35
C VAL A 60 -18.48 3.27 -2.32
N SER A 61 -19.71 3.52 -1.85
CA SER A 61 -20.82 3.91 -2.73
C SER A 61 -21.90 4.64 -1.95
N GLN A 62 -22.25 5.87 -2.34
CA GLN A 62 -23.35 6.64 -1.73
C GLN A 62 -24.71 6.25 -2.34
N THR A 63 -24.82 6.34 -3.67
CA THR A 63 -26.07 6.10 -4.44
C THR A 63 -26.27 4.65 -4.86
N GLY A 64 -25.20 3.84 -4.89
CA GLY A 64 -25.26 2.42 -5.20
C GLY A 64 -24.60 2.00 -6.52
N THR A 65 -24.14 2.93 -7.36
CA THR A 65 -23.48 2.62 -8.66
C THR A 65 -22.26 1.72 -8.47
N SER A 66 -21.26 2.18 -7.70
CA SER A 66 -20.07 1.40 -7.35
C SER A 66 -20.38 0.12 -6.55
N LYS A 67 -21.48 0.06 -5.79
CA LYS A 67 -21.96 -1.19 -5.16
C LYS A 67 -22.46 -2.20 -6.20
N THR A 68 -23.10 -1.74 -7.27
CA THR A 68 -23.62 -2.58 -8.36
C THR A 68 -22.48 -3.11 -9.23
N LEU A 69 -21.51 -2.26 -9.58
CA LEU A 69 -20.28 -2.67 -10.26
C LEU A 69 -19.47 -3.68 -9.41
N ALA A 70 -19.26 -3.39 -8.12
CA ALA A 70 -18.64 -4.35 -7.19
C ALA A 70 -19.42 -5.66 -7.09
N ARG A 71 -20.75 -5.65 -7.29
CA ARG A 71 -21.56 -6.87 -7.33
C ARG A 71 -21.32 -7.66 -8.61
N ARG A 72 -21.25 -7.01 -9.78
CA ARG A 72 -20.88 -7.65 -11.05
C ARG A 72 -19.51 -8.32 -10.95
N LEU A 73 -18.50 -7.60 -10.44
CA LEU A 73 -17.17 -8.13 -10.17
C LEU A 73 -17.17 -9.28 -9.16
N PHE A 74 -17.98 -9.22 -8.08
CA PHE A 74 -18.07 -10.30 -7.10
C PHE A 74 -18.58 -11.61 -7.71
N ASP A 75 -19.68 -11.55 -8.45
CA ASP A 75 -20.28 -12.74 -9.05
C ASP A 75 -19.44 -13.26 -10.24
N LEU A 76 -18.71 -12.39 -10.95
CA LEU A 76 -17.66 -12.74 -11.93
C LEU A 76 -16.45 -13.45 -11.29
N LEU A 77 -15.94 -12.95 -10.16
CA LEU A 77 -14.81 -13.58 -9.43
C LEU A 77 -15.20 -14.96 -8.90
N LYS A 78 -16.44 -15.08 -8.40
CA LYS A 78 -17.04 -16.35 -7.95
C LYS A 78 -17.17 -17.36 -9.09
N SER A 79 -17.56 -16.91 -10.29
CA SER A 79 -17.61 -17.75 -11.50
C SER A 79 -16.22 -18.21 -11.97
N ASN A 80 -15.17 -17.43 -11.67
CA ASN A 80 -13.76 -17.81 -11.87
C ASN A 80 -13.16 -18.54 -10.65
N ASN A 81 -13.99 -19.17 -9.82
CA ASN A 81 -13.63 -19.94 -8.61
C ASN A 81 -12.86 -19.17 -7.50
N PHE A 82 -12.67 -17.86 -7.62
CA PHE A 82 -12.03 -17.06 -6.58
C PHE A 82 -12.97 -16.86 -5.39
N LYS A 83 -12.42 -17.00 -4.17
CA LYS A 83 -13.18 -16.83 -2.92
C LYS A 83 -12.94 -15.42 -2.39
N PHE A 84 -13.97 -14.58 -2.49
CA PHE A 84 -13.99 -13.26 -1.89
C PHE A 84 -15.10 -13.17 -0.83
N ASP A 85 -14.90 -12.29 0.17
CA ASP A 85 -15.97 -11.79 1.03
C ASP A 85 -16.36 -10.36 0.57
N PHE A 86 -17.65 -10.17 0.26
CA PHE A 86 -18.22 -8.90 -0.23
C PHE A 86 -18.63 -8.00 0.94
N VAL A 87 -17.99 -6.85 1.10
CA VAL A 87 -18.10 -6.01 2.31
C VAL A 87 -18.29 -4.53 1.96
N ASN A 88 -19.13 -3.85 2.72
CA ASN A 88 -19.28 -2.39 2.67
C ASN A 88 -18.13 -1.74 3.46
N ALA A 89 -17.43 -0.76 2.89
CA ALA A 89 -16.33 -0.08 3.61
C ALA A 89 -16.78 0.58 4.93
N LYS A 90 -18.06 0.97 5.04
CA LYS A 90 -18.66 1.46 6.31
C LYS A 90 -18.60 0.45 7.45
N ASP A 91 -18.78 -0.82 7.11
CA ASP A 91 -18.98 -1.92 8.06
C ASP A 91 -17.69 -2.75 8.24
N TYR A 92 -16.60 -2.34 7.58
CA TYR A 92 -15.26 -2.91 7.70
C TYR A 92 -14.44 -2.18 8.77
N GLU A 93 -13.56 -2.92 9.47
CA GLU A 93 -12.62 -2.37 10.43
C GLU A 93 -11.25 -2.18 9.74
N PRO A 94 -10.76 -0.95 9.52
CA PRO A 94 -9.53 -0.72 8.75
C PRO A 94 -8.28 -1.37 9.38
N GLU A 95 -8.24 -1.55 10.70
CA GLU A 95 -7.18 -2.27 11.40
C GLU A 95 -7.05 -3.74 10.98
N ASP A 96 -8.08 -4.36 10.38
CA ASP A 96 -7.98 -5.71 9.82
C ASP A 96 -7.16 -5.77 8.53
N LEU A 97 -6.87 -4.64 7.87
CA LEU A 97 -6.28 -4.59 6.53
C LEU A 97 -4.88 -5.22 6.46
N HIS A 98 -4.12 -5.20 7.57
CA HIS A 98 -2.81 -5.85 7.68
C HIS A 98 -2.88 -7.39 7.71
N LYS A 99 -4.09 -7.97 7.78
CA LYS A 99 -4.35 -9.43 7.88
C LYS A 99 -4.77 -10.02 6.53
N GLU A 100 -5.19 -9.18 5.60
CA GLU A 100 -5.66 -9.58 4.27
C GLU A 100 -4.50 -9.76 3.30
N SER A 101 -4.58 -10.80 2.46
CA SER A 101 -3.59 -11.02 1.39
C SER A 101 -3.95 -10.34 0.07
N LEU A 102 -5.24 -10.05 -0.15
CA LEU A 102 -5.75 -9.47 -1.39
C LEU A 102 -7.03 -8.65 -1.12
N VAL A 103 -7.01 -7.36 -1.46
CA VAL A 103 -8.14 -6.43 -1.26
C VAL A 103 -8.45 -5.68 -2.54
N LEU A 104 -9.66 -5.89 -3.06
CA LEU A 104 -10.20 -5.18 -4.20
C LEU A 104 -11.13 -4.08 -3.69
N ILE A 105 -11.08 -2.88 -4.28
CA ILE A 105 -11.89 -1.74 -3.87
C ILE A 105 -12.59 -1.13 -5.08
N VAL A 106 -13.91 -0.97 -5.03
CA VAL A 106 -14.66 -0.17 -6.02
C VAL A 106 -15.21 1.05 -5.31
N ALA A 107 -14.73 2.24 -5.66
CA ALA A 107 -14.98 3.47 -4.91
C ALA A 107 -15.54 4.59 -5.77
N SER A 108 -16.73 5.09 -5.40
CA SER A 108 -17.23 6.34 -5.96
C SER A 108 -16.53 7.55 -5.32
N THR A 109 -16.16 8.52 -6.13
CA THR A 109 -15.88 9.89 -5.65
C THR A 109 -17.20 10.61 -5.31
N TRP A 110 -17.16 11.55 -4.36
CA TRP A 110 -18.27 12.42 -3.99
C TRP A 110 -17.83 13.90 -4.01
N GLU A 111 -18.70 14.80 -3.54
CA GLU A 111 -18.49 16.27 -3.43
C GLU A 111 -17.05 16.67 -3.04
N ASP A 112 -16.50 17.69 -3.70
CA ASP A 112 -15.13 18.19 -3.55
C ASP A 112 -14.02 17.12 -3.71
N GLY A 113 -14.27 16.05 -4.45
CA GLY A 113 -13.33 14.93 -4.62
C GLY A 113 -13.24 13.99 -3.41
N LYS A 114 -14.12 14.13 -2.42
CA LYS A 114 -14.04 13.43 -1.13
C LYS A 114 -14.70 12.04 -1.19
N PRO A 115 -14.34 11.12 -0.27
CA PRO A 115 -15.05 9.86 -0.09
C PRO A 115 -16.52 10.10 0.30
N PRO A 116 -17.46 9.26 -0.17
CA PRO A 116 -18.81 9.16 0.36
C PRO A 116 -18.86 9.19 1.89
N PRO A 117 -19.85 9.87 2.52
CA PRO A 117 -19.95 9.96 3.98
C PRO A 117 -20.00 8.61 4.71
N ASN A 118 -20.43 7.54 4.03
CA ASN A 118 -20.43 6.19 4.59
C ASN A 118 -19.04 5.52 4.63
N ALA A 119 -18.06 6.01 3.87
CA ALA A 119 -16.70 5.49 3.79
C ALA A 119 -15.65 6.41 4.46
N GLY A 120 -16.04 7.58 4.95
CA GLY A 120 -15.14 8.57 5.55
C GLY A 120 -14.24 8.01 6.67
N PHE A 121 -14.72 7.05 7.48
CA PHE A 121 -13.89 6.40 8.50
C PHE A 121 -12.73 5.57 7.91
N PHE A 122 -13.01 4.81 6.85
CA PHE A 122 -12.00 4.00 6.15
C PHE A 122 -10.97 4.90 5.42
N ALA A 123 -11.45 5.98 4.78
CA ALA A 123 -10.61 6.95 4.11
C ALA A 123 -9.72 7.75 5.08
N ASN A 124 -10.29 8.27 6.18
CA ASN A 124 -9.54 8.97 7.21
C ASN A 124 -8.48 8.05 7.84
N TRP A 125 -8.81 6.78 8.12
CA TRP A 125 -7.83 5.83 8.63
C TRP A 125 -6.68 5.59 7.64
N LEU A 126 -6.97 5.49 6.33
CA LEU A 126 -5.91 5.39 5.30
C LEU A 126 -5.04 6.65 5.27
N SER A 127 -5.61 7.85 5.45
CA SER A 127 -4.83 9.09 5.54
C SER A 127 -3.97 9.12 6.79
N GLU A 128 -4.60 9.07 7.96
CA GLU A 128 -3.92 9.12 9.25
C GLU A 128 -2.83 8.03 9.37
N SER A 129 -3.05 6.83 8.84
CA SER A 129 -2.05 5.75 8.85
C SER A 129 -0.93 5.94 7.82
N ALA A 130 -1.21 6.51 6.65
CA ALA A 130 -0.16 6.82 5.67
C ALA A 130 0.74 7.97 6.18
N ASP A 131 0.13 8.98 6.79
CA ASP A 131 0.75 10.24 7.18
C ASP A 131 1.41 10.19 8.59
N ASP A 132 1.04 9.24 9.46
CA ASP A 132 1.65 9.04 10.78
C ASP A 132 3.03 8.36 10.70
N PHE A 133 4.08 9.11 11.03
CA PHE A 133 5.47 8.65 11.12
C PHE A 133 5.72 7.48 12.07
N ARG A 134 4.78 7.17 12.99
CA ARG A 134 4.83 6.01 13.90
C ARG A 134 4.33 4.74 13.22
N VAL A 135 3.55 4.85 12.14
CA VAL A 135 3.03 3.75 11.34
C VAL A 135 4.04 3.42 10.24
N GLY A 136 4.71 2.28 10.42
CA GLY A 136 5.76 1.85 9.51
C GLY A 136 5.25 1.71 8.07
N SER A 137 6.05 2.15 7.11
CA SER A 137 5.74 2.17 5.67
C SER A 137 5.48 0.81 5.02
N LEU A 138 5.62 -0.29 5.77
CA LEU A 138 5.35 -1.66 5.34
C LEU A 138 4.24 -2.34 6.16
N LEU A 139 3.35 -1.58 6.81
CA LEU A 139 2.17 -2.08 7.53
C LEU A 139 1.36 -3.08 6.68
N LEU A 140 1.23 -2.80 5.39
CA LEU A 140 0.45 -3.56 4.42
C LEU A 140 1.31 -4.37 3.44
N SER A 141 2.59 -4.61 3.74
CA SER A 141 3.56 -5.35 2.90
C SER A 141 3.19 -6.77 2.48
N LYS A 142 2.10 -7.34 3.03
CA LYS A 142 1.54 -8.64 2.66
C LYS A 142 0.21 -8.55 1.91
N CYS A 143 -0.36 -7.35 1.82
CA CYS A 143 -1.61 -7.07 1.16
C CYS A 143 -1.34 -6.66 -0.30
N LYS A 144 -1.91 -7.43 -1.22
CA LYS A 144 -2.05 -7.04 -2.62
C LYS A 144 -3.36 -6.27 -2.81
N PHE A 145 -3.42 -5.27 -3.67
CA PHE A 145 -4.66 -4.51 -3.88
C PHE A 145 -4.90 -4.08 -5.33
N ALA A 146 -6.14 -3.78 -5.68
CA ALA A 146 -6.49 -3.06 -6.91
C ALA A 146 -7.73 -2.19 -6.67
N VAL A 147 -7.80 -1.02 -7.32
CA VAL A 147 -8.88 -0.04 -7.12
C VAL A 147 -9.55 0.29 -8.46
N PHE A 148 -10.89 0.34 -8.47
CA PHE A 148 -11.66 0.95 -9.54
C PHE A 148 -12.40 2.18 -9.00
N GLY A 149 -12.16 3.33 -9.62
CA GLY A 149 -12.84 4.59 -9.35
C GLY A 149 -14.12 4.73 -10.17
N VAL A 150 -15.17 5.25 -9.53
CA VAL A 150 -16.40 5.69 -10.18
C VAL A 150 -16.53 7.19 -9.95
N GLY A 151 -16.36 7.99 -11.00
CA GLY A 151 -16.45 9.45 -10.94
C GLY A 151 -17.20 9.99 -12.14
N SER A 152 -17.12 11.30 -12.36
CA SER A 152 -17.57 11.90 -13.62
C SER A 152 -16.51 12.90 -14.11
N LYS A 153 -16.18 12.88 -15.40
CA LYS A 153 -15.18 13.79 -15.99
C LYS A 153 -15.62 15.27 -15.89
N SER A 154 -16.93 15.52 -15.75
CA SER A 154 -17.54 16.84 -15.47
C SER A 154 -17.00 17.52 -14.20
N TYR A 155 -16.38 16.78 -13.28
CA TYR A 155 -15.77 17.30 -12.04
C TYR A 155 -14.26 17.61 -12.16
N GLY A 156 -13.69 17.60 -13.38
CA GLY A 156 -12.34 18.07 -13.68
C GLY A 156 -11.26 17.39 -12.84
N ASP A 157 -10.40 18.19 -12.18
CA ASP A 157 -9.28 17.72 -11.36
C ASP A 157 -9.67 16.73 -10.25
N THR A 158 -10.94 16.74 -9.82
CA THR A 158 -11.44 15.80 -8.80
C THR A 158 -11.95 14.46 -9.37
N TYR A 159 -11.90 14.26 -10.68
CA TYR A 159 -12.26 13.02 -11.35
C TYR A 159 -11.50 11.81 -10.79
N ASN A 160 -12.24 10.86 -10.22
CA ASN A 160 -11.73 9.65 -9.56
C ASN A 160 -10.71 9.90 -8.43
N ALA A 161 -10.71 11.10 -7.83
CA ALA A 161 -9.80 11.50 -6.75
C ALA A 161 -9.75 10.48 -5.59
N VAL A 162 -10.87 9.92 -5.15
CA VAL A 162 -10.91 8.94 -4.04
C VAL A 162 -10.18 7.64 -4.37
N ALA A 163 -10.26 7.18 -5.62
CA ALA A 163 -9.57 5.96 -6.05
C ALA A 163 -8.05 6.18 -6.20
N LYS A 164 -7.66 7.36 -6.70
CA LYS A 164 -6.27 7.83 -6.80
C LYS A 164 -5.64 8.00 -5.41
N ASP A 165 -6.36 8.62 -4.48
CA ASP A 165 -5.98 8.79 -3.07
C ASP A 165 -5.81 7.44 -2.36
N PHE A 166 -6.80 6.53 -2.47
CA PHE A 166 -6.72 5.20 -1.88
C PHE A 166 -5.52 4.40 -2.41
N SER A 167 -5.29 4.36 -3.73
CA SER A 167 -4.13 3.64 -4.26
C SER A 167 -2.82 4.27 -3.77
N THR A 168 -2.71 5.60 -3.77
CA THR A 168 -1.53 6.31 -3.27
C THR A 168 -1.23 6.01 -1.79
N ARG A 169 -2.25 6.02 -0.92
CA ARG A 169 -2.10 5.72 0.51
C ARG A 169 -1.81 4.24 0.78
N LEU A 170 -2.41 3.33 0.01
CA LEU A 170 -2.11 1.90 0.09
C LEU A 170 -0.66 1.61 -0.29
N ARG A 171 -0.14 2.24 -1.36
CA ARG A 171 1.30 2.18 -1.71
C ARG A 171 2.19 2.78 -0.61
N ALA A 172 1.82 3.92 -0.03
CA ALA A 172 2.55 4.56 1.08
C ALA A 172 2.51 3.78 2.43
N LEU A 173 1.67 2.75 2.50
CA LEU A 173 1.60 1.76 3.57
C LEU A 173 2.25 0.41 3.18
N GLY A 174 2.84 0.34 1.98
CA GLY A 174 3.60 -0.80 1.48
C GLY A 174 2.76 -1.90 0.82
N ALA A 175 1.48 -1.65 0.54
CA ALA A 175 0.64 -2.59 -0.19
C ALA A 175 1.05 -2.64 -1.68
N HIS A 176 0.97 -3.82 -2.28
CA HIS A 176 1.36 -4.04 -3.67
C HIS A 176 0.16 -3.89 -4.61
N GLU A 177 0.19 -2.90 -5.51
CA GLU A 177 -0.83 -2.72 -6.54
C GLU A 177 -0.75 -3.87 -7.57
N VAL A 178 -1.88 -4.53 -7.86
CA VAL A 178 -1.99 -5.70 -8.74
C VAL A 178 -2.32 -5.29 -10.17
N LEU A 179 -3.10 -4.24 -10.30
CA LEU A 179 -3.55 -3.63 -11.54
C LEU A 179 -3.73 -2.14 -11.26
N SER A 180 -3.36 -1.30 -12.23
CA SER A 180 -3.52 0.15 -12.14
C SER A 180 -4.96 0.55 -11.81
N VAL A 181 -5.12 1.71 -11.16
CA VAL A 181 -6.43 2.30 -10.89
C VAL A 181 -7.26 2.36 -12.18
N GLY A 182 -8.43 1.70 -12.17
CA GLY A 182 -9.42 1.87 -13.23
C GLY A 182 -10.21 3.14 -13.02
N GLU A 183 -10.49 3.90 -14.07
CA GLU A 183 -11.19 5.18 -13.99
C GLU A 183 -12.49 5.16 -14.80
N GLY A 184 -13.60 4.85 -14.13
CA GLY A 184 -14.94 4.90 -14.72
C GLY A 184 -15.52 6.31 -14.71
N ASP A 185 -16.21 6.67 -15.79
CA ASP A 185 -16.94 7.93 -15.97
C ASP A 185 -18.44 7.68 -16.06
N VAL A 186 -19.22 8.15 -15.07
CA VAL A 186 -20.67 7.94 -15.00
C VAL A 186 -21.41 8.74 -16.08
N ASP A 187 -20.86 9.87 -16.53
CA ASP A 187 -21.50 10.73 -17.53
C ASP A 187 -21.10 10.36 -18.97
N GLY A 188 -19.96 9.65 -19.15
CA GLY A 188 -19.38 9.32 -20.45
C GLY A 188 -20.08 8.20 -21.22
N GLY A 189 -20.91 7.40 -20.55
CA GLY A 189 -21.59 6.23 -21.14
C GLY A 189 -20.72 4.98 -21.31
N ASP A 190 -19.40 5.13 -21.23
CA ASP A 190 -18.34 4.10 -21.33
C ASP A 190 -18.11 3.31 -20.03
N LEU A 191 -18.75 3.70 -18.92
CA LEU A 191 -18.54 3.17 -17.57
C LEU A 191 -18.49 1.63 -17.49
N ASP A 192 -19.42 0.96 -18.16
CA ASP A 192 -19.56 -0.50 -18.06
C ASP A 192 -18.49 -1.24 -18.88
N ASP A 193 -18.16 -0.76 -20.08
CA ASP A 193 -17.10 -1.31 -20.92
C ASP A 193 -15.72 -1.10 -20.28
N VAL A 194 -15.46 0.08 -19.71
CA VAL A 194 -14.24 0.39 -18.96
C VAL A 194 -14.13 -0.50 -17.71
N PHE A 195 -15.24 -0.74 -17.00
CA PHE A 195 -15.26 -1.62 -15.83
C PHE A 195 -15.05 -3.09 -16.19
N ASP A 196 -15.64 -3.57 -17.28
CA ASP A 196 -15.52 -4.97 -17.69
C ASP A 196 -14.16 -5.25 -18.31
N GLY A 197 -13.60 -4.32 -19.11
CA GLY A 197 -12.22 -4.37 -19.58
C GLY A 197 -11.20 -4.39 -18.43
N TRP A 198 -11.40 -3.57 -17.38
CA TRP A 198 -10.58 -3.61 -16.16
C TRP A 198 -10.75 -4.92 -15.38
N SER A 199 -11.99 -5.40 -15.23
CA SER A 199 -12.31 -6.65 -14.52
C SER A 199 -11.72 -7.88 -15.22
N MET A 200 -11.72 -7.92 -16.55
CA MET A 200 -11.10 -8.99 -17.33
C MET A 200 -9.57 -8.96 -17.26
N LYS A 201 -8.95 -7.76 -17.28
CA LYS A 201 -7.51 -7.61 -16.97
C LYS A 201 -7.18 -8.13 -15.57
N LEU A 202 -8.00 -7.79 -14.58
CA LEU A 202 -7.83 -8.25 -13.20
C LEU A 202 -7.94 -9.78 -13.07
N ILE A 203 -8.90 -10.44 -13.74
CA ILE A 203 -8.99 -11.91 -13.78
C ILE A 203 -7.68 -12.52 -14.31
N LYS A 204 -7.19 -12.06 -15.46
CA LYS A 204 -5.96 -12.57 -16.09
C LYS A 204 -4.76 -12.47 -15.13
N VAL A 205 -4.59 -11.33 -14.47
CA VAL A 205 -3.52 -11.15 -13.47
C VAL A 205 -3.70 -12.05 -12.25
N LEU A 206 -4.93 -12.21 -11.74
CA LEU A 206 -5.22 -13.11 -10.61
C LEU A 206 -5.08 -14.61 -10.95
N ARG A 207 -5.23 -14.98 -12.22
CA ARG A 207 -4.94 -16.34 -12.74
C ARG A 207 -3.44 -16.55 -13.04
N GLY A 208 -2.63 -15.49 -13.02
CA GLY A 208 -1.19 -15.51 -13.33
C GLY A 208 -0.85 -15.41 -14.81
N GLU A 209 -1.84 -15.19 -15.67
CA GLU A 209 -1.74 -15.28 -17.14
C GLU A 209 -1.08 -14.06 -17.80
N LEU A 210 -0.67 -13.07 -17.00
CA LEU A 210 0.11 -11.90 -17.45
C LEU A 210 1.57 -11.92 -16.94
N GLY A 211 2.01 -13.02 -16.33
CA GLY A 211 3.34 -13.17 -15.71
C GLY A 211 4.41 -13.82 -16.59
N LYS A 212 4.13 -14.05 -17.89
CA LYS A 212 5.03 -14.75 -18.84
C LYS A 212 5.01 -14.11 -20.24
N CYS A 213 5.45 -12.86 -20.31
CA CYS A 213 5.66 -12.14 -21.57
C CYS A 213 6.93 -11.27 -21.50
N ASN A 214 8.05 -11.95 -21.29
CA ASN A 214 9.43 -11.60 -21.68
C ASN A 214 10.15 -12.94 -21.94
N GLY A 215 11.13 -12.98 -22.84
CA GLY A 215 11.74 -14.21 -23.38
C GLY A 215 10.98 -14.80 -24.58
N VAL A 216 11.68 -14.91 -25.72
CA VAL A 216 11.14 -15.42 -27.00
C VAL A 216 11.59 -16.87 -27.25
N ASN A 217 10.65 -17.76 -27.62
CA ASN A 217 10.79 -18.78 -28.69
C ASN A 217 9.48 -19.59 -28.86
N GLY A 218 9.28 -20.23 -30.03
CA GLY A 218 7.99 -20.74 -30.51
C GLY A 218 7.67 -22.23 -30.31
N PHE A 219 7.05 -22.85 -31.34
CA PHE A 219 6.26 -24.10 -31.33
C PHE A 219 4.89 -23.95 -30.62
N GLY A 220 3.74 -24.43 -31.10
CA GLY A 220 3.41 -25.34 -32.22
C GLY A 220 3.25 -26.80 -31.78
N ASP A 221 2.19 -27.57 -32.09
CA ASP A 221 0.95 -27.28 -32.85
C ASP A 221 -0.22 -26.90 -31.88
N GLU A 222 -1.49 -27.35 -31.85
CA GLU A 222 -2.29 -28.32 -32.62
C GLU A 222 -3.75 -27.85 -32.87
N ASN A 223 -4.45 -28.50 -33.81
CA ASN A 223 -5.83 -28.24 -34.28
C ASN A 223 -6.04 -26.97 -35.13
N GLY A 224 -5.36 -26.91 -36.27
CA GLY A 224 -5.59 -25.88 -37.29
C GLY A 224 -7.05 -25.82 -37.77
N ARG A 225 -7.71 -24.68 -37.54
CA ARG A 225 -8.95 -24.28 -38.21
C ARG A 225 -8.98 -22.78 -38.41
N MET A 226 -8.75 -22.34 -39.65
CA MET A 226 -8.91 -20.93 -40.03
C MET A 226 -10.37 -20.51 -39.84
N ILE A 227 -10.57 -19.28 -39.36
CA ILE A 227 -11.80 -18.50 -39.50
C ILE A 227 -11.35 -17.09 -39.85
N ASP A 228 -11.77 -16.61 -41.02
CA ASP A 228 -11.35 -15.33 -41.60
C ASP A 228 -12.28 -14.17 -41.18
N GLY A 229 -11.77 -12.94 -41.26
CA GLY A 229 -12.49 -11.68 -40.95
C GLY A 229 -12.35 -11.23 -39.48
N TYR A 230 -12.16 -9.94 -39.19
CA TYR A 230 -12.48 -8.76 -39.98
C TYR A 230 -11.37 -7.71 -39.99
N ASP A 231 -11.11 -7.17 -41.18
CA ASP A 231 -10.84 -5.77 -41.53
C ASP A 231 -10.19 -4.87 -40.45
N GLU A 232 -8.91 -4.57 -40.67
CA GLU A 232 -8.17 -3.47 -40.04
C GLU A 232 -7.88 -2.46 -41.18
N GLU A 233 -8.36 -1.21 -41.07
CA GLU A 233 -8.22 -0.20 -42.13
C GLU A 233 -6.95 0.63 -41.95
N ASP A 234 -6.13 0.69 -43.01
CA ASP A 234 -4.85 1.40 -43.03
C ASP A 234 -5.00 2.92 -42.92
N TYR A 235 -3.98 3.55 -42.33
CA TYR A 235 -3.65 4.97 -42.53
C TYR A 235 -2.14 5.10 -42.78
N ASP A 236 -1.74 4.77 -44.00
CA ASP A 236 -0.47 5.21 -44.56
C ASP A 236 -0.56 6.73 -44.84
N ASP A 237 0.47 7.47 -44.45
CA ASP A 237 0.96 8.65 -45.18
C ASP A 237 2.47 8.73 -44.90
N ASP A 238 3.26 8.66 -45.97
CA ASP A 238 4.72 8.47 -45.95
C ASP A 238 5.50 9.81 -45.98
N ASP A 239 6.81 9.71 -46.16
CA ASP A 239 7.78 10.72 -46.59
C ASP A 239 8.15 11.87 -45.62
N ASP A 240 9.43 12.26 -45.47
CA ASP A 240 10.69 11.50 -45.62
C ASP A 240 11.87 12.29 -44.96
N ASP A 241 13.09 11.81 -45.19
CA ASP A 241 14.43 12.40 -45.06
C ASP A 241 15.27 12.04 -43.83
N GLU A 242 16.53 11.67 -44.12
CA GLU A 242 17.48 10.96 -43.28
C GLU A 242 18.53 11.88 -42.60
N GLU A 243 19.23 11.36 -41.58
CA GLU A 243 20.69 11.24 -41.62
C GLU A 243 21.20 10.25 -40.54
N GLU A 244 22.10 9.33 -40.92
CA GLU A 244 22.81 8.39 -40.03
C GLU A 244 23.96 9.12 -39.25
N GLU A 245 24.58 8.61 -38.17
CA GLU A 245 25.34 7.36 -38.08
C GLU A 245 25.66 6.88 -36.64
N ASN A 246 25.81 5.55 -36.52
CA ASN A 246 26.73 4.79 -35.65
C ASN A 246 26.68 4.90 -34.10
N GLY A 247 26.53 3.73 -33.44
CA GLY A 247 26.58 3.61 -31.97
C GLY A 247 26.89 2.23 -31.33
N THR A 248 26.68 1.10 -32.03
CA THR A 248 27.04 -0.31 -31.66
C THR A 248 26.52 -0.93 -30.34
N ASN A 249 25.80 -2.07 -30.50
CA ASN A 249 25.88 -3.36 -29.75
C ASN A 249 25.97 -3.44 -28.20
N SER A 250 25.35 -4.43 -27.54
CA SER A 250 24.34 -5.44 -27.97
C SER A 250 23.72 -6.19 -26.76
N ASP A 251 22.76 -7.07 -27.06
CA ASP A 251 22.38 -8.31 -26.35
C ASP A 251 21.71 -8.25 -24.96
N ILE A 252 20.39 -8.40 -25.01
CA ILE A 252 19.54 -8.97 -23.94
C ILE A 252 19.81 -10.48 -23.81
N VAL A 253 19.80 -11.01 -22.58
CA VAL A 253 19.47 -12.43 -22.31
C VAL A 253 18.51 -12.50 -21.12
N ASP A 254 17.48 -13.35 -21.22
CA ASP A 254 16.30 -13.34 -20.35
C ASP A 254 16.17 -14.63 -19.50
N LEU A 255 15.38 -14.51 -18.42
CA LEU A 255 14.63 -15.54 -17.67
C LEU A 255 15.27 -16.69 -16.84
N GLU A 256 14.61 -16.89 -15.69
CA GLU A 256 14.22 -18.15 -15.00
C GLU A 256 15.15 -19.40 -14.99
N ASP A 257 15.91 -19.56 -13.89
CA ASP A 257 15.82 -20.77 -13.05
C ASP A 257 16.07 -20.34 -11.58
N ILE A 258 15.12 -20.51 -10.66
CA ILE A 258 14.91 -21.70 -9.81
C ILE A 258 16.22 -22.18 -9.12
N GLY A 259 16.33 -22.15 -7.79
CA GLY A 259 15.30 -21.77 -6.81
C GLY A 259 15.80 -21.77 -5.37
N GLY A 260 14.93 -21.37 -4.45
CA GLY A 260 15.32 -21.03 -3.09
C GLY A 260 15.72 -22.20 -2.19
N LYS A 261 16.67 -21.92 -1.29
CA LYS A 261 16.73 -22.48 0.07
C LYS A 261 17.45 -21.49 0.98
N GLY A 262 16.84 -21.15 2.11
CA GLY A 262 17.60 -20.57 3.23
C GLY A 262 18.69 -21.56 3.68
N PRO A 263 19.86 -21.08 4.14
CA PRO A 263 21.03 -21.93 4.35
C PRO A 263 20.76 -23.00 5.43
N SER A 264 20.63 -24.25 5.00
CA SER A 264 20.60 -25.39 5.91
C SER A 264 22.01 -25.65 6.43
N ARG A 265 22.16 -25.83 7.75
CA ARG A 265 23.45 -26.08 8.38
C ARG A 265 24.04 -27.41 7.92
N LYS A 266 25.21 -27.37 7.27
CA LYS A 266 26.20 -28.44 7.42
C LYS A 266 27.64 -27.92 7.32
N SER A 267 28.48 -28.39 8.24
CA SER A 267 29.92 -28.21 8.20
C SER A 267 30.56 -29.24 7.25
N VAL A 268 31.65 -28.86 6.58
CA VAL A 268 32.85 -29.67 6.35
C VAL A 268 33.98 -28.76 5.82
N ASN A 269 35.24 -29.08 6.13
CA ASN A 269 36.42 -28.35 5.67
C ASN A 269 36.68 -28.56 4.17
N GLY A 270 37.21 -27.55 3.49
CA GLY A 270 37.74 -27.67 2.12
C GLY A 270 38.61 -26.47 1.75
N VAL A 271 39.91 -26.68 1.54
CA VAL A 271 40.86 -25.64 1.15
C VAL A 271 41.08 -25.67 -0.37
N VAL A 272 40.75 -24.57 -1.05
CA VAL A 272 41.38 -24.16 -2.31
C VAL A 272 41.52 -22.63 -2.27
N ALA A 273 42.64 -22.10 -2.75
CA ALA A 273 42.85 -20.67 -2.95
C ALA A 273 43.11 -20.39 -4.43
N ASN A 274 42.66 -19.24 -4.93
CA ASN A 274 43.30 -18.54 -6.03
C ASN A 274 42.93 -17.05 -6.03
N ASN A 275 43.73 -16.22 -6.72
CA ASN A 275 43.72 -14.75 -6.63
C ASN A 275 43.03 -14.08 -7.83
N GLY A 276 42.60 -12.82 -7.61
CA GLY A 276 42.29 -11.83 -8.67
C GLY A 276 40.89 -11.99 -9.27
N GLU A 277 40.05 -10.96 -9.38
CA GLU A 277 40.35 -9.54 -9.63
C GLU A 277 39.45 -8.58 -8.81
N ARG A 278 39.55 -7.28 -9.09
CA ARG A 278 38.75 -6.19 -8.48
C ARG A 278 38.09 -5.35 -9.59
N GLU A 279 37.08 -4.58 -9.17
CA GLU A 279 36.26 -3.68 -10.00
C GLU A 279 35.24 -4.44 -10.90
N LYS A 280 34.06 -3.88 -11.24
CA LYS A 280 33.54 -2.51 -11.04
C LYS A 280 32.24 -2.46 -10.21
N ASN A 281 31.82 -1.22 -9.91
CA ASN A 281 30.62 -0.84 -9.18
C ASN A 281 29.35 -1.60 -9.59
N GLY A 282 28.68 -2.17 -8.60
CA GLY A 282 27.23 -2.06 -8.48
C GLY A 282 26.93 -1.37 -7.15
N GLU A 283 26.05 -0.37 -7.14
CA GLU A 283 25.57 0.23 -5.89
C GLU A 283 24.71 -0.81 -5.15
N LYS A 284 25.33 -1.54 -4.22
CA LYS A 284 24.61 -2.48 -3.34
C LYS A 284 23.67 -1.65 -2.48
N GLU A 285 22.38 -1.97 -2.47
CA GLU A 285 21.37 -1.20 -1.74
C GLU A 285 21.65 -1.27 -0.22
N MET A 286 22.34 -0.24 0.30
CA MET A 286 22.99 -0.26 1.62
C MET A 286 22.03 -0.25 2.82
N VAL A 287 20.73 -0.23 2.56
CA VAL A 287 19.66 -0.20 3.55
C VAL A 287 18.57 -1.13 3.05
N THR A 288 18.18 -2.14 3.83
CA THR A 288 17.06 -3.02 3.44
C THR A 288 15.82 -2.16 3.13
N PRO A 289 14.99 -2.45 2.11
CA PRO A 289 13.82 -1.64 1.76
C PRO A 289 12.90 -1.32 2.95
N ILE A 290 12.82 -2.25 3.92
CA ILE A 290 12.15 -2.07 5.23
C ILE A 290 12.69 -0.86 5.99
N ILE A 291 14.01 -0.73 6.15
CA ILE A 291 14.63 0.36 6.90
C ILE A 291 14.63 1.64 6.03
N ARG A 292 14.86 1.52 4.72
CA ARG A 292 14.87 2.63 3.75
C ARG A 292 13.53 3.38 3.77
N ALA A 293 12.43 2.70 3.48
CA ALA A 293 11.11 3.30 3.45
C ALA A 293 10.61 3.78 4.84
N ASN A 294 11.21 3.34 5.95
CA ASN A 294 10.91 3.87 7.28
C ASN A 294 11.78 5.09 7.64
N LEU A 295 13.02 5.16 7.14
CA LEU A 295 13.86 6.35 7.24
C LEU A 295 13.31 7.47 6.36
N GLU A 296 12.88 7.18 5.13
CA GLU A 296 12.23 8.16 4.22
C GLU A 296 10.96 8.78 4.85
N LYS A 297 10.17 8.00 5.61
CA LYS A 297 9.03 8.53 6.38
C LYS A 297 9.43 9.42 7.57
N GLN A 298 10.59 9.19 8.18
CA GLN A 298 11.07 9.98 9.32
C GLN A 298 11.92 11.19 8.90
N PHE A 299 12.55 11.09 7.73
CA PHE A 299 13.49 12.06 7.15
C PHE A 299 13.21 12.15 5.64
N PRO A 300 12.06 12.72 5.22
CA PRO A 300 11.83 13.01 3.81
C PRO A 300 12.92 13.95 3.28
N GLU A 301 13.20 13.87 1.97
CA GLU A 301 14.27 14.52 1.18
C GLU A 301 14.29 16.08 1.17
N ARG A 302 13.76 16.73 2.22
CA ARG A 302 13.77 18.18 2.44
C ARG A 302 14.14 18.57 3.87
N ILE A 303 15.29 18.11 4.37
CA ILE A 303 16.02 18.83 5.46
C ILE A 303 16.67 20.12 4.90
N LYS A 304 15.93 20.88 4.08
CA LYS A 304 16.28 22.23 3.60
C LYS A 304 15.23 23.29 3.94
N MET A 305 14.10 22.89 4.53
CA MET A 305 13.21 23.80 5.27
C MET A 305 12.67 23.07 6.50
N LEU A 306 13.13 23.44 7.70
CA LEU A 306 12.38 23.11 8.92
C LEU A 306 11.02 23.79 8.80
N ASN A 307 9.96 22.98 8.65
CA ASN A 307 8.58 23.44 8.64
C ASN A 307 8.35 24.35 9.88
N PRO A 308 7.72 25.54 9.74
CA PRO A 308 7.49 26.45 10.86
C PRO A 308 6.79 25.76 12.05
N VAL A 309 5.87 24.82 11.79
CA VAL A 309 5.20 24.00 12.83
C VAL A 309 6.21 23.21 13.67
N THR A 310 7.28 22.69 13.06
CA THR A 310 8.37 22.00 13.76
C THR A 310 9.19 22.97 14.60
N GLN A 311 9.51 24.16 14.08
CA GLN A 311 10.25 25.18 14.84
C GLN A 311 9.46 25.67 16.06
N ASP A 312 8.17 25.91 15.91
CA ASP A 312 7.31 26.39 16.99
C ASP A 312 7.04 25.29 18.03
N SER A 313 6.98 24.02 17.61
CA SER A 313 6.95 22.87 18.52
C SER A 313 8.22 22.78 19.39
N LEU A 314 9.40 23.08 18.83
CA LEU A 314 10.67 23.07 19.57
C LEU A 314 10.75 24.22 20.57
N LYS A 315 10.34 25.44 20.19
CA LYS A 315 10.22 26.60 21.11
C LYS A 315 9.24 26.29 22.26
N ALA A 316 8.08 25.73 21.94
CA ALA A 316 7.06 25.36 22.92
C ALA A 316 7.46 24.18 23.84
N LEU A 317 8.49 23.40 23.48
CA LEU A 317 9.13 22.42 24.37
C LEU A 317 10.17 23.09 25.28
N GLN A 318 10.98 24.00 24.73
CA GLN A 318 11.95 24.81 25.48
C GLN A 318 11.28 25.61 26.61
N GLU A 319 10.14 26.25 26.32
CA GLU A 319 9.35 27.02 27.30
C GLU A 319 8.78 26.17 28.45
N LYS A 320 8.53 24.88 28.22
CA LYS A 320 7.88 23.99 29.20
C LYS A 320 8.80 23.47 30.30
N GLN A 321 10.12 23.75 30.23
CA GLN A 321 11.14 23.28 31.18
C GLN A 321 11.07 21.76 31.45
N GLN A 322 10.70 20.97 30.45
CA GLN A 322 10.70 19.51 30.52
C GLN A 322 12.04 18.98 30.03
N ARG A 323 12.61 17.98 30.73
CA ARG A 323 13.87 17.36 30.33
C ARG A 323 13.71 16.68 28.97
N THR A 324 14.46 17.18 27.99
CA THR A 324 14.45 16.76 26.59
C THR A 324 15.67 15.89 26.26
N VAL A 325 15.47 14.91 25.37
CA VAL A 325 16.55 14.04 24.88
C VAL A 325 16.40 13.90 23.37
N TYR A 326 17.37 14.39 22.60
CA TYR A 326 17.36 14.23 21.14
C TYR A 326 18.21 13.03 20.75
N ARG A 327 17.59 12.03 20.13
CA ARG A 327 18.27 10.82 19.66
C ARG A 327 18.47 10.89 18.15
N LEU A 328 19.72 10.97 17.72
CA LEU A 328 20.10 11.01 16.31
C LEU A 328 20.79 9.70 15.92
N THR A 329 20.52 9.22 14.70
CA THR A 329 21.28 8.14 14.09
C THR A 329 22.03 8.71 12.89
N LEU A 330 23.35 8.67 12.93
CA LEU A 330 24.21 9.18 11.86
C LEU A 330 24.78 8.00 11.07
N VAL A 331 24.45 7.95 9.78
CA VAL A 331 24.86 6.90 8.84
C VAL A 331 25.88 7.50 7.88
N LYS A 332 27.10 6.94 7.88
CA LYS A 332 28.21 7.44 7.06
C LYS A 332 27.85 7.43 5.57
N GLY A 333 27.87 8.61 4.94
CA GLY A 333 27.56 8.78 3.52
C GLY A 333 26.07 8.83 3.19
N TRP A 334 25.20 9.09 4.18
CA TRP A 334 23.78 9.37 3.96
C TRP A 334 23.36 10.69 4.60
N ASN A 335 23.50 10.82 5.92
CA ASN A 335 23.13 12.04 6.67
C ASN A 335 24.29 12.59 7.53
N THR A 336 25.52 12.15 7.27
CA THR A 336 26.72 12.71 7.91
C THR A 336 27.19 14.04 7.31
N GLU A 337 26.52 14.53 6.25
CA GLU A 337 26.90 15.74 5.53
C GLU A 337 26.03 16.94 5.95
N ASP A 338 24.77 16.73 6.34
CA ASP A 338 23.84 17.76 6.86
C ASP A 338 24.12 18.19 8.32
N VAL A 339 25.39 18.22 8.75
CA VAL A 339 25.78 18.54 10.14
C VAL A 339 25.25 19.92 10.58
N ASP A 340 25.28 20.91 9.69
CA ASP A 340 24.79 22.26 9.95
C ASP A 340 23.27 22.30 10.17
N ALA A 341 22.50 21.42 9.53
CA ALA A 341 21.05 21.33 9.74
C ALA A 341 20.73 20.83 11.15
N TYR A 342 21.48 19.82 11.63
CA TYR A 342 21.36 19.32 13.00
C TYR A 342 21.84 20.35 14.04
N TYR A 343 22.92 21.10 13.76
CA TYR A 343 23.37 22.19 14.61
C TYR A 343 22.29 23.29 14.77
N ASN A 344 21.64 23.69 13.68
CA ASN A 344 20.54 24.65 13.73
C ASN A 344 19.33 24.12 14.53
N LEU A 345 18.99 22.83 14.38
CA LEU A 345 17.95 22.17 15.18
C LEU A 345 18.26 22.24 16.69
N PHE A 346 19.52 22.01 17.09
CA PHE A 346 19.94 22.07 18.49
C PHE A 346 19.92 23.50 19.05
N ASN A 347 20.31 24.49 18.25
CA ASN A 347 20.27 25.90 18.65
C ASN A 347 18.85 26.42 18.92
N VAL A 348 17.86 25.97 18.14
CA VAL A 348 16.44 26.30 18.35
C VAL A 348 15.86 25.56 19.56
N GLY A 349 16.09 24.24 19.64
CA GLY A 349 15.42 23.39 20.63
C GLY A 349 16.09 23.30 22.01
N LYS A 350 17.40 23.59 22.09
CA LYS A 350 18.25 23.55 23.31
C LYS A 350 18.04 22.31 24.19
N PRO A 351 18.26 21.09 23.67
CA PRO A 351 18.01 19.86 24.40
C PRO A 351 18.94 19.68 25.61
N ASP A 352 18.43 19.12 26.71
CA ASP A 352 19.23 18.79 27.89
C ASP A 352 20.27 17.69 27.60
N PHE A 353 19.93 16.74 26.72
CA PHE A 353 20.79 15.61 26.33
C PHE A 353 20.67 15.32 24.84
N ILE A 354 21.81 15.00 24.21
CA ILE A 354 21.88 14.54 22.81
C ILE A 354 22.53 13.16 22.80
N GLU A 355 21.79 12.17 22.29
CA GLU A 355 22.26 10.79 22.10
C GLU A 355 22.55 10.56 20.62
N ILE A 356 23.83 10.50 20.24
CA ILE A 356 24.26 10.28 18.87
C ILE A 356 24.66 8.82 18.69
N LYS A 357 23.90 8.08 17.87
CA LYS A 357 24.23 6.71 17.46
C LYS A 357 24.87 6.74 16.07
N GLY A 358 26.21 6.69 16.04
CA GLY A 358 26.94 6.45 14.80
C GLY A 358 26.70 5.03 14.28
N VAL A 359 26.39 4.91 12.99
CA VAL A 359 26.24 3.65 12.26
C VAL A 359 27.21 3.67 11.08
N THR A 360 28.02 2.63 10.99
CA THR A 360 28.98 2.42 9.90
C THR A 360 28.80 1.02 9.33
N TYR A 361 29.16 0.85 8.06
CA TYR A 361 29.00 -0.42 7.36
C TYR A 361 30.12 -1.39 7.72
N CYS A 362 29.75 -2.58 8.20
CA CYS A 362 30.68 -3.69 8.43
C CYS A 362 30.72 -4.59 7.19
N GLY A 363 31.74 -4.40 6.35
CA GLY A 363 31.99 -5.18 5.14
C GLY A 363 33.38 -4.88 4.57
N SER A 364 33.91 -5.77 3.75
CA SER A 364 35.18 -5.66 3.03
C SER A 364 35.00 -6.07 1.57
#